data_AF-A0A7K0KE50-F1
#
_entry.id   AF-A0A7K0KE50-F1
#
_cell.length_a   1.000
_cell.length_b   1.000
_cell.length_c   1.000
_cell.angle_alpha   90.00
_cell.angle_beta   90.00
_cell.angle_gamma   90.00
#
_symmetry.space_group_name_H-M   'P 1'
#
loop_
_entity.id
_entity.type
_entity.pdbx_description
1 polymer ?
#
loop_
_entity_poly.entity_id
_entity_poly.type
_entity_poly.pdbx_seq_one_letter_code
_entity_poly.pdbx_strand_id
1 'polypeptide(L)'
;MILPIYTYGQPVLRKVAQDVDPSDASLPQLISDMYETLDNAGGVGLAAPQIGKSIRVVVIDLDVLKDEFPEYKGFRHVFVNPHIIEADDKEKETLEEGCLSIPGLSENVTRPKRIHVTYLDDDFQPHDEWVDGYLARVMQHEFDHLEGVMYVDRVSPLRKQLIRNKLRGIMQGKFRCGYRVKTIHKK
;
A
#
# COMPACT_ATOMS: atom_id res chain seq x y z
N MET A 1 17.62 -5.89 -2.28
CA MET A 1 18.06 -5.00 -1.18
C MET A 1 16.86 -4.51 -0.38
N ILE A 2 16.92 -4.56 0.95
CA ILE A 2 15.91 -3.94 1.83
C ILE A 2 16.02 -2.40 1.80
N LEU A 3 14.98 -1.72 1.36
CA LEU A 3 14.85 -0.26 1.29
C LEU A 3 14.23 0.32 2.56
N PRO A 4 14.50 1.60 2.92
CA PRO A 4 13.82 2.24 4.03
C PRO A 4 12.38 2.64 3.66
N ILE A 5 11.43 2.36 4.55
CA ILE A 5 10.03 2.77 4.38
C ILE A 5 9.84 4.23 4.83
N TYR A 6 9.26 5.04 3.97
CA TYR A 6 8.96 6.44 4.19
C TYR A 6 7.73 6.54 5.07
N THR A 7 7.84 7.32 6.15
CA THR A 7 6.77 7.44 7.15
C THR A 7 5.87 8.66 6.90
N TYR A 8 4.70 8.64 7.53
CA TYR A 8 3.68 9.68 7.45
C TYR A 8 4.25 11.11 7.52
N GLY A 9 3.79 11.93 6.58
CA GLY A 9 4.20 13.32 6.38
C GLY A 9 5.42 13.51 5.47
N GLN A 10 6.06 12.44 5.00
CA GLN A 10 6.99 12.53 3.87
C GLN A 10 6.28 13.05 2.61
N PRO A 11 6.82 14.04 1.88
CA PRO A 11 6.15 14.62 0.72
C PRO A 11 5.82 13.64 -0.40
N VAL A 12 6.65 12.60 -0.60
CA VAL A 12 6.44 11.60 -1.66
C VAL A 12 5.14 10.79 -1.46
N LEU A 13 4.71 10.58 -0.21
CA LEU A 13 3.47 9.86 0.12
C LEU A 13 2.20 10.67 -0.22
N ARG A 14 2.37 11.91 -0.67
CA ARG A 14 1.29 12.84 -1.05
C ARG A 14 1.33 13.21 -2.53
N LYS A 15 2.23 12.59 -3.31
CA LYS A 15 2.33 12.82 -4.75
C LYS A 15 1.54 11.75 -5.48
N VAL A 16 0.82 12.16 -6.52
CA VAL A 16 0.29 11.24 -7.51
C VAL A 16 1.48 10.61 -8.26
N ALA A 17 1.52 9.29 -8.28
CA ALA A 17 2.56 8.50 -8.87
C ALA A 17 2.40 8.42 -10.40
N GLN A 18 3.52 8.36 -11.11
CA GLN A 18 3.55 8.30 -12.57
C GLN A 18 3.59 6.86 -13.07
N ASP A 19 2.93 6.59 -14.19
CA ASP A 19 3.12 5.34 -14.91
C ASP A 19 4.60 5.14 -15.28
N VAL A 20 5.03 3.89 -15.30
CA VAL A 20 6.37 3.47 -15.72
C VAL A 20 6.31 2.85 -17.12
N ASP A 21 7.44 2.93 -17.82
CA ASP A 21 7.66 2.14 -19.03
C ASP A 21 7.93 0.68 -18.62
N PRO A 22 7.10 -0.30 -19.05
CA PRO A 22 7.32 -1.72 -18.72
C PRO A 22 8.64 -2.26 -19.26
N SER A 23 9.26 -1.59 -20.23
CA SER A 23 10.57 -1.96 -20.77
C SER A 23 11.77 -1.43 -19.97
N ASP A 24 11.53 -0.70 -18.88
CA ASP A 24 12.59 -0.21 -17.99
C ASP A 24 13.35 -1.39 -17.34
N ALA A 25 14.61 -1.57 -17.75
CA ALA A 25 15.47 -2.65 -17.27
C ALA A 25 15.75 -2.60 -15.75
N SER A 26 15.47 -1.49 -15.07
CA SER A 26 15.62 -1.37 -13.61
C SER A 26 14.41 -1.90 -12.83
N LEU A 27 13.27 -2.11 -13.49
CA LEU A 27 12.02 -2.49 -12.85
C LEU A 27 12.07 -3.86 -12.16
N PRO A 28 12.65 -4.93 -12.73
CA PRO A 28 12.76 -6.22 -12.04
C PRO A 28 13.56 -6.14 -10.73
N GLN A 29 14.66 -5.38 -10.71
CA GLN A 29 15.44 -5.19 -9.49
C GLN A 29 14.66 -4.39 -8.45
N LEU A 30 13.92 -3.36 -8.86
CA LEU A 30 13.06 -2.61 -7.97
C LEU A 30 11.99 -3.48 -7.33
N ILE A 31 11.31 -4.32 -8.12
CA ILE A 31 10.26 -5.23 -7.65
C ILE A 31 10.85 -6.22 -6.62
N SER A 32 12.02 -6.78 -6.92
CA SER A 32 12.76 -7.63 -5.97
C SER A 32 13.10 -6.89 -4.66
N ASP A 33 13.57 -5.66 -4.74
CA ASP A 33 13.87 -4.83 -3.56
C ASP A 33 12.59 -4.51 -2.75
N MET A 34 11.46 -4.26 -3.42
CA MET A 34 10.17 -4.01 -2.77
C MET A 34 9.67 -5.26 -2.03
N TYR A 35 9.80 -6.44 -2.63
CA TYR A 35 9.50 -7.71 -1.98
C TYR A 35 10.37 -7.98 -0.75
N GLU A 36 11.69 -7.84 -0.86
CA GLU A 36 12.59 -7.99 0.30
C GLU A 36 12.23 -6.99 1.42
N THR A 37 11.82 -5.78 1.05
CA THR A 37 11.38 -4.74 1.99
C THR A 37 10.07 -5.10 2.67
N LEU A 38 9.09 -5.63 1.91
CA LEU A 38 7.81 -6.10 2.40
C LEU A 38 7.98 -7.26 3.40
N ASP A 39 8.77 -8.26 3.01
CA ASP A 39 9.09 -9.43 3.83
C ASP A 39 9.76 -9.01 5.15
N ASN A 40 10.75 -8.11 5.07
CA ASN A 40 11.45 -7.60 6.26
C ASN A 40 10.52 -6.83 7.21
N ALA A 41 9.52 -6.14 6.66
CA ALA A 41 8.58 -5.33 7.43
C ALA A 41 7.39 -6.13 7.97
N GLY A 42 7.17 -7.36 7.48
CA GLY A 42 6.03 -8.20 7.86
C GLY A 42 4.68 -7.63 7.41
N GLY A 43 4.65 -6.96 6.25
CA GLY A 43 3.42 -6.44 5.65
C GLY A 43 2.80 -7.41 4.63
N VAL A 44 1.64 -7.02 4.10
CA VAL A 44 0.92 -7.76 3.03
C VAL A 44 0.93 -7.01 1.69
N GLY A 45 1.25 -5.72 1.71
CA GLY A 45 1.32 -4.85 0.54
C GLY A 45 2.35 -3.74 0.72
N LEU A 46 2.96 -3.31 -0.39
CA LEU A 46 3.88 -2.18 -0.42
C LEU A 46 3.82 -1.46 -1.78
N ALA A 47 3.53 -0.16 -1.75
CA ALA A 47 3.57 0.72 -2.92
C ALA A 47 4.92 1.44 -3.04
N ALA A 48 5.39 1.66 -4.27
CA ALA A 48 6.67 2.34 -4.54
C ALA A 48 6.82 3.73 -3.88
N PRO A 49 5.77 4.56 -3.72
CA PRO A 49 5.86 5.80 -2.95
C PRO A 49 6.34 5.59 -1.51
N GLN A 50 6.03 4.45 -0.90
CA GLN A 50 6.47 4.09 0.45
C GLN A 50 7.96 3.78 0.53
N ILE A 51 8.64 3.50 -0.58
CA ILE A 51 10.11 3.41 -0.66
C ILE A 51 10.74 4.63 -1.35
N GLY A 52 9.96 5.71 -1.48
CA GLY A 52 10.46 7.00 -1.94
C GLY A 52 10.43 7.22 -3.45
N LYS A 53 9.79 6.33 -4.21
CA LYS A 53 9.68 6.43 -5.67
C LYS A 53 8.23 6.73 -6.07
N SER A 54 8.00 7.89 -6.68
CA SER A 54 6.67 8.36 -7.07
C SER A 54 6.21 7.75 -8.40
N ILE A 55 6.17 6.41 -8.47
CA ILE A 55 5.82 5.63 -9.65
C ILE A 55 4.78 4.56 -9.32
N ARG A 56 3.99 4.14 -10.31
CA ARG A 56 2.87 3.20 -10.16
C ARG A 56 3.32 1.75 -10.17
N VAL A 57 3.94 1.33 -9.07
CA VAL A 57 4.33 -0.06 -8.85
C VAL A 57 3.92 -0.45 -7.43
N VAL A 58 3.26 -1.59 -7.31
CA VAL A 58 2.78 -2.16 -6.05
C VAL A 58 3.16 -3.63 -6.02
N VAL A 59 3.60 -4.13 -4.87
CA VAL A 59 3.74 -5.56 -4.61
C VAL A 59 2.75 -5.97 -3.52
N ILE A 60 2.11 -7.13 -3.68
CA ILE A 60 1.21 -7.73 -2.69
C ILE A 60 1.65 -9.17 -2.45
N ASP A 61 1.69 -9.57 -1.18
CA ASP A 61 1.89 -10.95 -0.76
C ASP A 61 0.85 -11.31 0.30
N LEU A 62 -0.08 -12.19 -0.08
CA LEU A 62 -1.12 -12.71 0.80
C LEU A 62 -0.84 -14.15 1.24
N ASP A 63 0.24 -14.80 0.78
CA ASP A 63 0.63 -16.14 1.25
C ASP A 63 0.95 -16.14 2.75
N VAL A 64 1.40 -15.00 3.29
CA VAL A 64 1.61 -14.80 4.73
C VAL A 64 0.33 -14.96 5.56
N LEU A 65 -0.85 -14.91 4.93
CA LEU A 65 -2.15 -15.09 5.55
C LEU A 65 -2.80 -16.46 5.26
N LYS A 66 -2.10 -17.38 4.58
CA LYS A 66 -2.68 -18.66 4.11
C LYS A 66 -3.30 -19.57 5.17
N ASP A 67 -2.88 -19.43 6.42
CA ASP A 67 -3.42 -20.23 7.53
C ASP A 67 -4.82 -19.74 7.94
N GLU A 68 -5.10 -18.44 7.77
CA GLU A 68 -6.40 -17.82 8.00
C GLU A 68 -7.26 -17.78 6.72
N PHE A 69 -6.61 -17.56 5.56
CA PHE A 69 -7.23 -17.46 4.24
C PHE A 69 -6.55 -18.41 3.24
N PRO A 70 -6.90 -19.72 3.25
CA PRO A 70 -6.26 -20.74 2.41
C PRO A 70 -6.33 -20.47 0.90
N GLU A 71 -7.30 -19.68 0.44
CA GLU A 71 -7.43 -19.24 -0.96
C GLU A 71 -6.25 -18.38 -1.45
N TYR A 72 -5.54 -17.71 -0.53
CA TYR A 72 -4.37 -16.90 -0.86
C TYR A 72 -3.04 -17.66 -0.75
N LYS A 73 -3.09 -18.98 -0.57
CA LYS A 73 -1.87 -19.80 -0.58
C LYS A 73 -1.14 -19.65 -1.92
N GLY A 74 0.11 -19.18 -1.86
CA GLY A 74 0.95 -18.89 -3.02
C GLY A 74 0.64 -17.55 -3.70
N PHE A 75 -0.24 -16.72 -3.15
CA PHE A 75 -0.61 -15.43 -3.74
C PHE A 75 0.49 -14.39 -3.48
N ARG A 76 1.30 -14.11 -4.50
CA ARG A 76 2.34 -13.09 -4.45
C ARG A 76 2.53 -12.50 -5.85
N HIS A 77 2.10 -11.25 -6.03
CA HIS A 77 1.98 -10.62 -7.34
C HIS A 77 2.43 -9.16 -7.32
N VAL A 78 3.03 -8.71 -8.42
CA VAL A 78 3.28 -7.30 -8.70
C VAL A 78 2.16 -6.73 -9.58
N PHE A 79 1.84 -5.46 -9.32
CA PHE A 79 0.89 -4.67 -10.09
C PHE A 79 1.62 -3.44 -10.61
N VAL A 80 1.86 -3.41 -11.92
CA VAL A 80 2.56 -2.32 -12.61
C VAL A 80 1.54 -1.48 -13.38
N ASN A 81 1.67 -0.15 -13.27
CA ASN A 81 0.70 0.83 -13.77
C ASN A 81 -0.75 0.51 -13.37
N PRO A 82 -1.05 0.12 -12.11
CA PRO A 82 -2.40 -0.22 -11.77
C PRO A 82 -3.31 1.01 -11.63
N HIS A 83 -4.56 0.87 -12.03
CA HIS A 83 -5.61 1.89 -11.91
C HIS A 83 -6.92 1.25 -11.44
N ILE A 84 -7.63 1.93 -10.54
CA ILE A 84 -9.03 1.60 -10.24
C ILE A 84 -9.90 2.35 -11.25
N ILE A 85 -10.55 1.61 -12.13
CA ILE A 85 -11.46 2.15 -13.15
C ILE A 85 -12.84 2.42 -12.56
N GLU A 86 -13.31 1.53 -11.68
CA GLU A 86 -14.63 1.63 -11.06
C GLU A 86 -14.60 1.01 -9.66
N ALA A 87 -15.39 1.56 -8.74
CA ALA A 87 -15.67 0.95 -7.45
C ALA A 87 -17.16 0.63 -7.34
N ASP A 88 -17.50 -0.59 -6.93
CA ASP A 88 -18.90 -0.95 -6.70
C ASP A 88 -19.38 -0.39 -5.36
N ASP A 89 -20.12 0.71 -5.41
CA ASP A 89 -20.63 1.40 -4.22
C ASP A 89 -21.82 0.68 -3.54
N LYS A 90 -22.35 -0.41 -4.11
CA LYS A 90 -23.52 -1.12 -3.56
C LYS A 90 -23.22 -1.82 -2.25
N GLU A 91 -22.04 -2.43 -2.16
CA GLU A 91 -21.61 -3.16 -0.97
C GLU A 91 -20.29 -2.63 -0.43
N LYS A 92 -20.32 -2.22 0.84
CA LYS A 92 -19.16 -1.73 1.56
C LYS A 92 -18.93 -2.54 2.81
N GLU A 93 -17.68 -2.60 3.22
CA GLU A 93 -17.24 -3.27 4.43
C GLU A 93 -16.29 -2.37 5.21
N THR A 94 -16.36 -2.47 6.53
CA THR A 94 -15.49 -1.73 7.45
C THR A 94 -14.61 -2.74 8.17
N LEU A 95 -13.30 -2.65 7.93
CA LEU A 95 -12.28 -3.45 8.60
C LEU A 95 -11.18 -2.53 9.12
N GLU A 96 -10.42 -3.03 10.09
CA GLU A 96 -9.26 -2.34 10.62
C GLU A 96 -8.10 -2.41 9.61
N GLU A 97 -7.50 -1.27 9.29
CA GLU A 97 -6.32 -1.16 8.45
C GLU A 97 -5.14 -0.58 9.22
N GLY A 98 -3.96 -1.17 9.02
CA GLY A 98 -2.67 -0.60 9.37
C GLY A 98 -1.90 -0.21 8.11
N CYS A 99 -0.76 0.47 8.28
CA CYS A 99 0.12 0.82 7.17
C CYS A 99 1.58 0.88 7.65
N LEU A 100 2.51 0.35 6.86
CA LEU A 100 3.95 0.40 7.17
C LEU A 100 4.49 1.85 7.23
N SER A 101 3.84 2.79 6.53
CA SER A 101 4.16 4.22 6.62
C SER A 101 3.55 4.92 7.85
N ILE A 102 2.67 4.26 8.62
CA ILE A 102 2.04 4.82 9.83
C ILE A 102 2.19 3.82 11.00
N PRO A 103 3.42 3.62 11.53
CA PRO A 103 3.71 2.50 12.42
C PRO A 103 2.95 2.55 13.75
N GLY A 104 2.39 1.42 14.16
CA GLY A 104 1.72 1.26 15.46
C GLY A 104 0.36 1.96 15.56
N LEU A 105 -0.22 2.37 14.44
CA LEU A 105 -1.58 2.89 14.38
C LEU A 105 -2.39 2.09 13.36
N SER A 106 -3.59 1.69 13.79
CA SER A 106 -4.60 1.07 12.95
C SER A 106 -5.94 1.74 13.21
N GLU A 107 -6.77 1.85 12.19
CA GLU A 107 -8.14 2.38 12.32
C GLU A 107 -9.09 1.66 11.37
N ASN A 108 -10.38 1.71 11.71
CA ASN A 108 -11.45 1.20 10.86
C ASN A 108 -11.61 2.07 9.60
N VAL A 109 -11.57 1.42 8.43
CA VAL A 109 -11.76 2.06 7.12
C VAL A 109 -12.85 1.33 6.35
N THR A 110 -13.83 2.09 5.89
CA THR A 110 -14.91 1.58 5.04
C THR A 110 -14.48 1.62 3.58
N ARG A 111 -14.55 0.48 2.90
CA ARG A 111 -14.22 0.34 1.47
C ARG A 111 -15.31 -0.41 0.71
N PRO A 112 -15.54 -0.11 -0.58
CA PRO A 112 -16.18 -1.02 -1.52
C PRO A 112 -15.62 -2.44 -1.40
N LYS A 113 -16.49 -3.45 -1.42
CA LYS A 113 -16.08 -4.86 -1.42
C LYS A 113 -15.44 -5.31 -2.74
N ARG A 114 -15.71 -4.57 -3.81
CA ARG A 114 -15.36 -4.95 -5.18
C ARG A 114 -14.97 -3.74 -6.00
N ILE A 115 -13.93 -3.87 -6.80
CA ILE A 115 -13.38 -2.82 -7.67
C ILE A 115 -13.04 -3.37 -9.06
N HIS A 116 -13.18 -2.55 -10.08
CA HIS A 116 -12.70 -2.82 -11.43
C HIS A 116 -11.33 -2.20 -11.60
N VAL A 117 -10.34 -2.99 -11.99
CA VAL A 117 -8.94 -2.56 -12.07
C VAL A 117 -8.33 -2.90 -13.41
N THR A 118 -7.42 -2.04 -13.86
CA THR A 118 -6.49 -2.34 -14.94
C THR A 118 -5.07 -2.30 -14.41
N TYR A 119 -4.21 -3.20 -14.88
CA TYR A 119 -2.80 -3.27 -14.48
C TYR A 119 -2.00 -4.17 -15.42
N LEU A 120 -0.67 -4.17 -15.27
CA LEU A 120 0.21 -5.17 -15.84
C LEU A 120 0.73 -6.09 -14.71
N ASP A 121 0.77 -7.39 -14.96
CA ASP A 121 1.20 -8.42 -13.99
C ASP A 121 2.73 -8.66 -13.98
N ASP A 122 3.15 -9.74 -13.33
CA ASP A 122 4.54 -10.20 -13.21
C ASP A 122 5.24 -10.44 -14.57
N ASP A 123 4.46 -10.81 -15.59
CA ASP A 123 4.92 -11.04 -16.97
C ASP A 123 4.62 -9.84 -17.89
N PHE A 124 4.25 -8.69 -17.30
CA PHE A 124 3.82 -7.48 -17.99
C PHE A 124 2.62 -7.67 -18.92
N GLN A 125 1.79 -8.67 -18.67
CA GLN A 125 0.55 -8.88 -19.41
C GLN A 125 -0.55 -7.97 -18.87
N PRO A 126 -1.36 -7.36 -19.75
CA PRO A 126 -2.43 -6.48 -19.32
C PRO A 126 -3.63 -7.24 -18.78
N HIS A 127 -4.17 -6.73 -17.68
CA HIS A 127 -5.41 -7.18 -17.06
C HIS A 127 -6.42 -6.03 -17.01
N ASP A 128 -7.69 -6.37 -17.15
CA ASP A 128 -8.86 -5.48 -17.03
C ASP A 128 -9.99 -6.32 -16.43
N GLU A 129 -10.14 -6.26 -15.11
CA GLU A 129 -10.96 -7.23 -14.38
C GLU A 129 -11.57 -6.66 -13.11
N TRP A 130 -12.60 -7.35 -12.64
CA TRP A 130 -13.22 -7.06 -11.35
C TRP A 130 -12.62 -7.95 -10.27
N VAL A 131 -12.16 -7.33 -9.19
CA VAL A 131 -11.56 -7.99 -8.03
C VAL A 131 -12.44 -7.72 -6.81
N ASP A 132 -12.68 -8.74 -5.99
CA ASP A 132 -13.45 -8.66 -4.75
C ASP A 132 -12.70 -9.23 -3.54
N GLY A 133 -13.37 -9.26 -2.39
CA GLY A 133 -12.86 -9.86 -1.16
C GLY A 133 -11.69 -9.07 -0.55
N TYR A 134 -10.85 -9.78 0.21
CA TYR A 134 -9.73 -9.17 0.93
C TYR A 134 -8.69 -8.59 -0.03
N LEU A 135 -8.44 -9.24 -1.17
CA LEU A 135 -7.56 -8.71 -2.20
C LEU A 135 -8.01 -7.34 -2.71
N ALA A 136 -9.32 -7.15 -2.97
CA ALA A 136 -9.84 -5.84 -3.37
C ALA A 136 -9.56 -4.76 -2.31
N ARG A 137 -9.61 -5.08 -1.02
CA ARG A 137 -9.24 -4.14 0.05
C ARG A 137 -7.76 -3.78 -0.01
N VAL A 138 -6.88 -4.77 -0.12
CA VAL A 138 -5.42 -4.54 -0.17
C VAL A 138 -5.07 -3.73 -1.40
N MET A 139 -5.62 -4.06 -2.58
CA MET A 139 -5.45 -3.25 -3.80
C MET A 139 -5.91 -1.80 -3.61
N GLN A 140 -7.08 -1.57 -3.01
CA GLN A 140 -7.55 -0.21 -2.74
C GLN A 140 -6.60 0.56 -1.81
N HIS A 141 -6.03 -0.11 -0.80
CA HIS A 141 -5.06 0.51 0.10
C HIS A 141 -3.76 0.87 -0.62
N GLU A 142 -3.20 -0.06 -1.38
CA GLU A 142 -1.94 0.18 -2.07
C GLU A 142 -2.08 1.15 -3.24
N PHE A 143 -3.23 1.13 -3.95
CA PHE A 143 -3.47 2.04 -5.06
C PHE A 143 -3.79 3.46 -4.55
N ASP A 144 -4.37 3.60 -3.34
CA ASP A 144 -4.45 4.91 -2.67
C ASP A 144 -3.07 5.55 -2.51
N HIS A 145 -2.03 4.78 -2.18
CA HIS A 145 -0.68 5.30 -2.09
C HIS A 145 -0.17 5.87 -3.42
N LEU A 146 -0.59 5.30 -4.54
CA LEU A 146 -0.28 5.82 -5.87
C LEU A 146 -1.00 7.14 -6.16
N GLU A 147 -2.14 7.39 -5.51
CA GLU A 147 -2.87 8.66 -5.59
C GLU A 147 -2.44 9.68 -4.53
N GLY A 148 -1.42 9.39 -3.72
CA GLY A 148 -1.01 10.24 -2.59
C GLY A 148 -2.01 10.25 -1.42
N VAL A 149 -2.92 9.28 -1.40
CA VAL A 149 -3.93 9.07 -0.37
C VAL A 149 -3.39 8.06 0.65
N MET A 150 -3.68 8.30 1.93
CA MET A 150 -3.34 7.38 3.02
C MET A 150 -4.65 6.93 3.68
N TYR A 151 -4.70 5.73 4.26
CA TYR A 151 -5.94 5.22 4.87
C TYR A 151 -6.55 6.17 5.93
N VAL A 152 -5.71 6.94 6.65
CA VAL A 152 -6.13 7.95 7.64
C VAL A 152 -6.91 9.12 7.04
N ASP A 153 -6.91 9.27 5.72
CA ASP A 153 -7.74 10.23 5.00
C ASP A 153 -9.15 9.71 4.74
N ARG A 154 -9.34 8.39 4.81
CA ARG A 154 -10.64 7.70 4.69
C ARG A 154 -11.30 7.43 6.05
N VAL A 155 -10.59 7.68 7.15
CA VAL A 155 -11.13 7.58 8.52
C VAL A 155 -12.11 8.71 8.80
N SER A 156 -13.16 8.44 9.60
CA SER A 156 -14.18 9.44 9.93
C SER A 156 -13.58 10.70 10.59
N PRO A 157 -14.16 11.90 10.38
CA PRO A 157 -13.61 13.14 10.92
C PRO A 157 -13.38 13.13 12.44
N LEU A 158 -14.31 12.53 13.20
CA LEU A 158 -14.18 12.38 14.65
C LEU A 158 -12.98 11.50 15.02
N ARG A 159 -12.83 10.34 14.39
CA ARG A 159 -11.68 9.45 14.62
C ARG A 159 -10.37 10.12 14.20
N LYS A 160 -10.34 10.80 13.06
CA LYS A 160 -9.18 11.58 12.58
C LYS A 160 -8.74 12.64 13.60
N GLN A 161 -9.69 13.30 14.28
CA GLN A 161 -9.38 14.23 15.36
C GLN A 161 -8.77 13.53 16.58
N LEU A 162 -9.30 12.38 16.98
CA LEU A 162 -8.79 11.60 18.13
C LEU A 162 -7.36 11.08 17.90
N ILE A 163 -7.01 10.68 16.67
CA ILE A 163 -5.67 10.18 16.35
C ILE A 163 -4.66 11.27 15.98
N ARG A 164 -5.08 12.54 15.89
CA ARG A 164 -4.22 13.65 15.41
C ARG A 164 -2.89 13.75 16.15
N ASN A 165 -2.91 13.57 17.47
CA ASN A 165 -1.70 13.63 18.29
C ASN A 165 -0.77 12.44 18.03
N LYS A 166 -1.31 11.25 17.76
CA LYS A 166 -0.52 10.08 17.35
C LYS A 166 0.15 10.32 16.00
N LEU A 167 -0.61 10.81 15.01
CA LEU A 167 -0.08 11.16 13.69
C LEU A 167 1.02 12.23 13.76
N ARG A 168 0.82 13.27 14.57
CA ARG A 168 1.86 14.28 14.83
C ARG A 168 3.10 13.67 15.50
N GLY A 169 2.90 12.72 16.42
CA GLY A 169 3.98 11.94 17.02
C GLY A 169 4.79 11.20 15.96
N ILE A 170 4.12 10.53 15.01
CA ILE A 170 4.77 9.79 13.93
C ILE A 170 5.63 10.73 13.06
N MET A 171 5.11 11.90 12.68
CA MET A 171 5.88 12.91 11.93
C MET A 171 7.16 13.38 12.66
N GLN A 172 7.12 13.35 13.99
CA GLN A 172 8.24 13.70 14.88
C GLN A 172 9.17 12.51 15.18
N GLY A 173 8.93 11.34 14.58
CA GLY A 173 9.72 10.13 14.85
C GLY A 173 9.36 9.39 16.14
N LYS A 174 8.23 9.72 16.78
CA LYS A 174 7.79 9.10 18.03
C LYS A 174 6.98 7.82 17.76
N PHE A 175 7.67 6.78 17.32
CA PHE A 175 7.11 5.45 17.11
C PHE A 175 8.20 4.38 17.26
N ARG A 176 7.80 3.10 17.27
CA ARG A 176 8.72 1.96 17.21
C ARG A 176 8.28 1.03 16.08
N CYS A 177 9.23 0.56 15.29
CA CYS A 177 9.02 -0.44 14.25
C CYS A 177 10.27 -1.31 14.11
N GLY A 178 10.10 -2.55 13.62
CA GLY A 178 11.18 -3.52 13.44
C GLY A 178 11.97 -3.37 12.14
N TYR A 179 11.57 -2.45 11.26
CA TYR A 179 12.14 -2.26 9.93
C TYR A 179 12.75 -0.87 9.74
N ARG A 180 13.57 -0.73 8.69
CA ARG A 180 14.25 0.52 8.34
C ARG A 180 13.25 1.56 7.87
N VAL A 181 13.36 2.79 8.38
CA VAL A 181 12.47 3.90 8.03
C VAL A 181 13.19 5.18 7.66
N LYS A 182 12.53 6.01 6.84
CA LYS A 182 12.91 7.39 6.54
C LYS A 182 11.86 8.36 7.07
N THR A 183 12.22 9.12 8.10
CA THR A 183 11.37 10.13 8.74
C THR A 183 11.65 11.53 8.19
N ILE A 184 10.71 12.46 8.35
CA ILE A 184 10.86 13.86 7.91
C ILE A 184 12.03 14.55 8.60
N HIS A 185 12.26 14.21 9.89
CA HIS A 185 13.14 14.96 10.79
C HIS A 185 14.50 14.29 11.05
N LYS A 186 14.94 13.34 10.21
CA LYS A 186 16.32 12.86 10.31
C LYS A 186 17.28 13.93 9.77
N LYS A 187 17.82 14.74 10.68
CA LYS A 187 19.20 15.24 10.55
C LYS A 187 20.16 14.06 10.52
#